data_AF-A0A4D4KME3-F1
#
_entry.id   AF-A0A4D4KME3-F1
#
_cell.length_a   1.000
_cell.length_b   1.000
_cell.length_c   1.000
_cell.angle_alpha   90.00
_cell.angle_beta   90.00
_cell.angle_gamma   90.00
#
_symmetry.space_group_name_H-M   'P 1'
#
loop_
_entity.id
_entity.type
_entity.pdbx_description
1 polymer ?
#
loop_
_entity_poly.entity_id
_entity_poly.type
_entity_poly.pdbx_seq_one_letter_code
_entity_poly.pdbx_strand_id
1 'polypeptide(L)'
;MHITVDDFAAAQAATLHQAQGLARTIADTLTAMYPTAAYLALERDGDDRDRLWLHSIRDITGRILWDTASSSPLPALADAELRQAWGRMDPCVPSNLGGLINSLAAVGALFDFLPDAAAHEDDPKDPDPDLLCLTLSDQAEPGLWWWDGDALLRPYSAPRPATPHN
;
A
#
# COMPACT_ATOMS: atom_id res chain seq x y z
N MET A 1 5.02 36.87 -9.17
CA MET A 1 5.51 35.56 -9.63
C MET A 1 4.30 34.78 -10.11
N HIS A 2 4.22 34.44 -11.39
CA HIS A 2 3.13 33.64 -11.93
C HIS A 2 3.56 32.17 -11.92
N ILE A 3 2.70 31.28 -11.43
CA ILE A 3 2.89 29.83 -11.51
C ILE A 3 2.40 29.39 -12.89
N THR A 4 3.21 28.62 -13.60
CA THR A 4 2.85 28.05 -14.91
C THR A 4 2.23 26.65 -14.76
N VAL A 5 1.61 26.17 -15.82
CA VAL A 5 1.12 24.78 -15.89
C VAL A 5 2.27 23.78 -15.79
N ASP A 6 3.43 24.11 -16.38
CA ASP A 6 4.63 23.26 -16.31
C ASP A 6 5.18 23.19 -14.88
N ASP A 7 5.19 24.32 -14.15
CA ASP A 7 5.59 24.34 -12.73
C ASP A 7 4.68 23.43 -11.90
N PHE A 8 3.37 23.44 -12.18
CA PHE A 8 2.40 22.58 -11.51
C PHE A 8 2.65 21.09 -11.82
N ALA A 9 2.83 20.74 -13.10
CA ALA A 9 3.08 19.35 -13.51
C ALA A 9 4.39 18.81 -12.91
N ALA A 10 5.45 19.62 -12.88
CA ALA A 10 6.72 19.27 -12.26
C ALA A 10 6.59 19.05 -10.75
N ALA A 11 5.84 19.93 -10.06
CA ALA A 11 5.57 19.77 -8.63
C ALA A 11 4.78 18.49 -8.34
N GLN A 12 3.75 18.20 -9.15
CA GLN A 12 2.96 16.97 -9.01
C GLN A 12 3.80 15.71 -9.20
N ALA A 13 4.63 15.66 -10.25
CA ALA A 13 5.52 14.53 -10.48
C ALA A 13 6.52 14.34 -9.32
N ALA A 14 7.08 15.43 -8.78
CA ALA A 14 7.96 15.38 -7.63
C ALA A 14 7.25 14.84 -6.38
N THR A 15 6.01 15.25 -6.13
CA THR A 15 5.17 14.73 -5.04
C THR A 15 4.89 13.24 -5.18
N LEU A 16 4.51 12.77 -6.38
CA LEU A 16 4.28 11.34 -6.63
C LEU A 16 5.57 10.52 -6.45
N HIS A 17 6.71 11.03 -6.88
CA HIS A 17 7.99 10.37 -6.63
C HIS A 17 8.31 10.25 -5.13
N GLN A 18 8.03 11.28 -4.34
CA GLN A 18 8.16 11.21 -2.88
C GLN A 18 7.17 10.20 -2.26
N ALA A 19 5.94 10.14 -2.78
CA ALA A 19 4.93 9.18 -2.37
C ALA A 19 5.39 7.73 -2.60
N GLN A 20 6.02 7.43 -3.74
CA GLN A 20 6.65 6.12 -4.01
C GLN A 20 7.74 5.78 -2.98
N GLY A 21 8.61 6.74 -2.66
CA GLY A 21 9.64 6.56 -1.64
C GLY A 21 9.06 6.26 -0.26
N LEU A 22 8.01 6.97 0.15
CA LEU A 22 7.30 6.71 1.40
C LEU A 22 6.61 5.35 1.40
N ALA A 23 5.95 4.99 0.30
CA ALA A 23 5.31 3.68 0.13
C ALA A 23 6.32 2.53 0.25
N ARG A 24 7.55 2.73 -0.24
CA ARG A 24 8.65 1.79 -0.04
C ARG A 24 9.12 1.69 1.41
N THR A 25 9.29 2.82 2.10
CA THR A 25 9.59 2.79 3.55
C THR A 25 8.53 2.01 4.33
N ILE A 26 7.24 2.19 3.99
CA ILE A 26 6.14 1.42 4.59
C ILE A 26 6.30 -0.08 4.29
N ALA A 27 6.51 -0.44 3.02
CA ALA A 27 6.68 -1.83 2.60
C ALA A 27 7.86 -2.52 3.31
N ASP A 28 9.00 -1.86 3.39
CA ASP A 28 10.20 -2.35 4.08
C ASP A 28 9.96 -2.55 5.57
N THR A 29 9.26 -1.59 6.18
CA THR A 29 8.91 -1.65 7.61
C THR A 29 8.01 -2.83 7.92
N LEU A 30 6.95 -3.02 7.12
CA LEU A 30 6.01 -4.12 7.33
C LEU A 30 6.66 -5.47 7.05
N THR A 31 7.54 -5.57 6.05
CA THR A 31 8.29 -6.80 5.77
C THR A 31 9.31 -7.11 6.86
N ALA A 32 9.94 -6.09 7.46
CA ALA A 32 10.82 -6.29 8.61
C ALA A 32 10.08 -6.79 9.86
N MET A 33 8.82 -6.37 10.07
CA MET A 33 7.96 -6.86 11.16
C MET A 33 7.34 -8.23 10.85
N TYR A 34 7.02 -8.48 9.58
CA TYR A 34 6.36 -9.68 9.07
C TYR A 34 7.10 -10.18 7.82
N PRO A 35 8.11 -11.05 7.98
CA PRO A 35 8.99 -11.46 6.88
C PRO A 35 8.30 -12.14 5.69
N THR A 36 7.07 -12.62 5.86
CA THR A 36 6.27 -13.25 4.80
C THR A 36 5.17 -12.34 4.27
N ALA A 37 5.09 -11.08 4.70
CA ALA A 37 4.09 -10.14 4.22
C ALA A 37 4.28 -9.83 2.73
N ALA A 38 3.19 -9.87 1.99
CA ALA A 38 3.14 -9.57 0.56
C ALA A 38 2.18 -8.43 0.25
N TYR A 39 1.11 -8.26 1.04
CA TYR A 39 0.09 -7.24 0.81
C TYR A 39 -0.32 -6.54 2.09
N LEU A 40 -0.44 -5.23 2.04
CA LEU A 40 -1.26 -4.45 2.98
C LEU A 40 -2.60 -4.20 2.30
N ALA A 41 -3.64 -4.91 2.73
CA ALA A 41 -5.00 -4.73 2.24
C ALA A 41 -5.65 -3.50 2.87
N LEU A 42 -6.39 -2.76 2.05
CA LEU A 42 -7.02 -1.49 2.34
C LEU A 42 -8.50 -1.55 1.95
N GLU A 43 -9.34 -0.98 2.78
CA GLU A 43 -10.78 -0.87 2.53
C GLU A 43 -11.15 0.61 2.34
N ARG A 44 -12.05 0.91 1.41
CA ARG A 44 -12.61 2.26 1.28
C ARG A 44 -13.66 2.48 2.36
N ASP A 45 -13.68 3.66 2.96
CA ASP A 45 -14.77 4.04 3.85
C ASP A 45 -16.09 4.10 3.05
N GLY A 46 -17.13 3.42 3.54
CA GLY A 46 -18.44 3.38 2.89
C GLY A 46 -19.11 4.77 2.85
N ASP A 47 -18.86 5.60 3.86
CA ASP A 47 -19.42 6.96 3.95
C ASP A 47 -18.53 8.01 3.25
N ASP A 48 -17.23 7.72 3.10
CA ASP A 48 -16.24 8.61 2.48
C ASP A 48 -15.28 7.81 1.57
N ARG A 49 -15.67 7.62 0.30
CA ARG A 49 -14.90 6.80 -0.65
C ARG A 49 -13.47 7.29 -0.92
N ASP A 50 -13.13 8.51 -0.53
CA ASP A 50 -11.78 9.08 -0.65
C ASP A 50 -10.88 8.69 0.54
N ARG A 51 -11.48 8.16 1.62
CA ARG A 51 -10.78 7.68 2.80
C ARG A 51 -10.50 6.18 2.72
N LEU A 52 -9.29 5.80 3.11
CA LEU A 52 -8.82 4.42 3.17
C LEU A 52 -8.60 3.97 4.62
N TRP A 53 -9.04 2.76 4.93
CA TRP A 53 -8.83 2.09 6.21
C TRP A 53 -7.85 0.93 6.03
N LEU A 54 -7.04 0.69 7.06
CA LEU A 54 -6.22 -0.51 7.11
C LEU A 54 -7.15 -1.70 7.38
N HIS A 55 -7.11 -2.71 6.51
CA HIS A 55 -7.87 -3.93 6.70
C HIS A 55 -7.00 -5.00 7.37
N SER A 56 -5.96 -5.43 6.66
CA SER A 56 -5.09 -6.53 7.10
C SER A 56 -3.74 -6.53 6.41
N ILE A 57 -2.74 -7.14 7.03
CA ILE A 57 -1.48 -7.53 6.39
C ILE A 57 -1.58 -9.02 6.04
N ARG A 58 -1.27 -9.37 4.79
CA ARG A 58 -1.40 -10.73 4.26
C ARG A 58 -0.11 -11.22 3.64
N ASP A 59 0.09 -12.53 3.67
CA ASP A 59 1.10 -13.19 2.85
C ASP A 59 0.63 -13.44 1.41
N ILE A 60 1.49 -14.05 0.60
CA ILE A 60 1.25 -14.28 -0.82
C ILE A 60 0.04 -15.19 -1.10
N THR A 61 -0.37 -15.99 -0.12
CA THR A 61 -1.50 -16.93 -0.23
C THR A 61 -2.80 -16.38 0.35
N GLY A 62 -2.81 -15.11 0.75
CA GLY A 62 -3.96 -14.46 1.37
C GLY A 62 -4.13 -14.76 2.86
N ARG A 63 -3.21 -15.49 3.50
CA ARG A 63 -3.28 -15.72 4.95
C ARG A 63 -3.02 -14.41 5.69
N ILE A 64 -3.93 -14.10 6.62
CA ILE A 64 -3.86 -12.91 7.47
C ILE A 64 -2.73 -13.08 8.50
N LEU A 65 -1.78 -12.15 8.49
CA LEU A 65 -0.68 -12.05 9.45
C LEU A 65 -1.01 -11.05 10.57
N TRP A 66 -1.85 -10.07 10.26
CA TRP A 66 -2.40 -9.08 11.18
C TRP A 66 -3.68 -8.50 10.56
N ASP A 67 -4.66 -8.18 11.41
CA ASP A 67 -5.87 -7.46 11.01
C ASP A 67 -6.22 -6.37 12.00
N THR A 68 -7.02 -5.40 11.54
CA THR A 68 -7.48 -4.29 12.38
C THR A 68 -8.51 -4.72 13.44
N ALA A 69 -9.17 -5.87 13.29
CA ALA A 69 -10.17 -6.34 14.24
C ALA A 69 -9.53 -6.78 15.57
N SER A 70 -8.29 -7.28 15.51
CA SER A 70 -7.51 -7.74 16.67
C SER A 70 -7.19 -6.64 17.70
N SER A 71 -7.35 -5.35 17.34
CA SER A 71 -6.95 -4.18 18.14
C SER A 71 -5.50 -4.21 18.67
N SER A 72 -4.67 -5.11 18.14
CA SER A 72 -3.32 -5.35 18.63
C SER A 72 -2.33 -4.44 17.92
N PRO A 73 -1.35 -3.87 18.63
CA PRO A 73 -0.28 -3.10 18.00
C PRO A 73 0.53 -3.99 17.05
N LEU A 74 1.20 -3.36 16.08
CA LEU A 74 2.15 -4.09 15.22
C LEU A 74 3.40 -4.47 16.05
N PRO A 75 4.10 -5.57 15.68
CA PRO A 75 5.33 -5.99 16.32
C PRO A 75 6.38 -4.89 16.36
N ALA A 76 7.28 -4.96 17.35
CA ALA A 76 8.36 -4.01 17.47
C ALA A 76 9.30 -4.07 16.25
N LEU A 77 9.56 -2.92 15.63
CA LEU A 77 10.54 -2.79 14.56
C LEU A 77 11.96 -2.88 15.12
N ALA A 78 12.68 -3.98 14.85
CA ALA A 78 14.06 -4.16 15.31
C ALA A 78 15.07 -3.31 14.52
N ASP A 79 14.81 -3.09 13.23
CA ASP A 79 15.67 -2.35 12.32
C ASP A 79 15.80 -0.87 12.72
N ALA A 80 17.03 -0.42 12.98
CA ALA A 80 17.29 0.95 13.46
C ALA A 80 17.21 1.99 12.33
N GLU A 81 17.61 1.63 11.11
CA GLU A 81 17.57 2.54 9.95
C GLU A 81 16.13 2.79 9.53
N LEU A 82 15.32 1.74 9.45
CA LEU A 82 13.88 1.89 9.19
C LEU A 82 13.21 2.68 10.31
N ARG A 83 13.52 2.42 11.58
CA ARG A 83 12.96 3.22 12.69
C ARG A 83 13.32 4.70 12.57
N GLN A 84 14.54 5.02 12.14
CA GLN A 84 14.97 6.40 11.90
C GLN A 84 14.22 7.03 10.71
N ALA A 85 13.93 6.26 9.65
CA ALA A 85 13.20 6.75 8.48
C ALA A 85 11.77 7.23 8.81
N TRP A 86 11.15 6.68 9.86
CA TRP A 86 9.84 7.15 10.37
C TRP A 86 9.91 8.45 11.17
N GLY A 87 11.12 8.91 11.50
CA GLY A 87 11.35 10.16 12.22
C GLY A 87 10.72 10.15 13.61
N ARG A 88 9.63 10.90 13.79
CA ARG A 88 8.92 11.02 15.08
C ARG A 88 7.70 10.11 15.19
N MET A 89 7.29 9.48 14.10
CA MET A 89 6.14 8.56 14.10
C MET A 89 6.59 7.18 14.56
N ASP A 90 5.72 6.51 15.30
CA ASP A 90 5.92 5.12 15.70
C ASP A 90 5.25 4.19 14.68
N PRO A 91 6.02 3.37 13.93
CA PRO A 91 5.44 2.42 12.98
C PRO A 91 4.64 1.30 13.64
N CYS A 92 4.81 1.08 14.95
CA CYS A 92 4.11 0.02 15.68
C CYS A 92 2.64 0.39 15.96
N VAL A 93 2.27 1.65 15.76
CA VAL A 93 0.93 2.20 16.01
C VAL A 93 0.14 2.22 14.69
N PRO A 94 -0.91 1.37 14.53
CA PRO A 94 -1.63 1.25 13.26
C PRO A 94 -2.25 2.56 12.75
N SER A 95 -2.67 3.46 13.65
CA SER A 95 -3.24 4.75 13.24
C SER A 95 -2.24 5.69 12.56
N ASN A 96 -0.94 5.60 12.88
CA ASN A 96 0.11 6.34 12.18
C ASN A 96 0.22 5.84 10.73
N LEU A 97 0.23 4.52 10.53
CA LEU A 97 0.25 3.90 9.21
C LEU A 97 -1.01 4.29 8.40
N GLY A 98 -2.20 4.20 9.01
CA GLY A 98 -3.45 4.63 8.37
C GLY A 98 -3.44 6.10 7.95
N GLY A 99 -2.90 6.98 8.79
CA GLY A 99 -2.73 8.41 8.45
C GLY A 99 -1.79 8.64 7.26
N LEU A 100 -0.70 7.89 7.16
CA LEU A 100 0.21 7.95 6.01
C LEU A 100 -0.45 7.43 4.73
N ILE A 101 -1.19 6.33 4.79
CA ILE A 101 -1.94 5.80 3.63
C ILE A 101 -2.95 6.83 3.11
N ASN A 102 -3.70 7.48 4.00
CA ASN A 102 -4.63 8.55 3.58
C ASN A 102 -3.89 9.77 3.03
N SER A 103 -2.72 10.11 3.58
CA SER A 103 -1.90 11.21 3.04
C SER A 103 -1.38 10.91 1.63
N LEU A 104 -1.01 9.65 1.35
CA LEU A 104 -0.63 9.18 0.02
C LEU A 104 -1.82 9.30 -0.96
N ALA A 105 -3.00 8.82 -0.56
CA ALA A 105 -4.21 8.96 -1.38
C ALA A 105 -4.55 10.44 -1.68
N ALA A 106 -4.45 11.31 -0.67
CA ALA A 106 -4.76 12.73 -0.78
C ALA A 106 -3.84 13.50 -1.74
N VAL A 107 -2.62 13.03 -1.98
CA VAL A 107 -1.70 13.60 -2.99
C VAL A 107 -1.92 13.00 -4.40
N GLY A 108 -2.97 12.20 -4.58
CA GLY A 108 -3.33 11.58 -5.85
C GLY A 108 -2.61 10.27 -6.15
N ALA A 109 -1.94 9.67 -5.16
CA ALA A 109 -1.38 8.34 -5.32
C ALA A 109 -2.48 7.28 -5.32
N LEU A 110 -2.30 6.24 -6.13
CA LEU A 110 -3.24 5.15 -6.32
C LEU A 110 -2.67 3.86 -5.74
N PHE A 111 -3.56 2.98 -5.29
CA PHE A 111 -3.24 1.66 -4.78
C PHE A 111 -3.69 0.60 -5.77
N ASP A 112 -3.07 -0.57 -5.72
CA ASP A 112 -3.43 -1.68 -6.59
C ASP A 112 -4.73 -2.35 -6.09
N PHE A 113 -5.32 -3.24 -6.89
CA PHE A 113 -6.35 -4.15 -6.40
C PHE A 113 -5.69 -5.36 -5.75
N LEU A 114 -6.26 -5.85 -4.66
CA LEU A 114 -5.85 -7.10 -4.05
C LEU A 114 -6.17 -8.24 -5.03
N PRO A 115 -5.20 -9.08 -5.42
CA PRO A 115 -5.46 -10.16 -6.36
C PRO A 115 -6.29 -11.27 -5.70
N ASP A 116 -7.07 -12.01 -6.49
CA ASP A 116 -7.91 -13.12 -6.03
C ASP A 116 -7.13 -14.17 -5.22
N ALA A 117 -5.88 -14.43 -5.59
CA ALA A 117 -5.00 -15.36 -4.88
C ALA A 117 -4.66 -14.91 -3.44
N ALA A 118 -4.82 -13.63 -3.14
CA ALA A 118 -4.63 -13.03 -1.83
C ALA A 118 -5.96 -12.71 -1.12
N ALA A 119 -7.11 -13.06 -1.72
CA ALA A 119 -8.41 -12.92 -1.10
C ALA A 119 -8.58 -13.88 0.10
N HIS A 120 -9.38 -13.46 1.07
CA HIS A 120 -9.71 -14.22 2.28
C HIS A 120 -11.23 -14.41 2.36
N GLU A 121 -11.69 -15.47 3.03
CA GLU A 121 -13.12 -15.82 3.07
C GLU A 121 -14.01 -14.78 3.77
N ASP A 122 -13.40 -14.01 4.66
CA ASP A 122 -14.00 -12.91 5.42
C ASP A 122 -14.01 -11.57 4.67
N ASP A 123 -13.48 -11.54 3.44
CA ASP A 123 -13.45 -10.32 2.64
C ASP A 123 -14.88 -9.89 2.26
N PRO A 124 -15.12 -8.58 2.11
CA PRO A 124 -16.38 -8.07 1.59
C PRO A 124 -16.72 -8.77 0.26
N LYS A 125 -17.89 -9.42 0.19
CA LYS A 125 -18.39 -10.12 -1.00
C LYS A 125 -19.24 -9.22 -1.90
N ASP A 126 -19.37 -7.94 -1.54
CA ASP A 126 -20.21 -6.98 -2.24
C ASP A 126 -19.58 -6.58 -3.58
N PRO A 127 -20.38 -6.26 -4.62
CA PRO A 127 -19.90 -6.18 -5.99
C PRO A 127 -19.13 -4.90 -6.35
N ASP A 128 -18.81 -4.00 -5.40
CA ASP A 128 -17.86 -2.89 -5.65
C ASP A 128 -17.41 -2.14 -4.36
N PRO A 129 -16.12 -1.73 -4.22
CA PRO A 129 -14.94 -2.18 -4.95
C PRO A 129 -14.08 -3.14 -4.13
N ASP A 130 -13.46 -4.06 -4.85
CA ASP A 130 -12.39 -4.95 -4.40
C ASP A 130 -11.43 -4.24 -3.43
N LEU A 131 -11.01 -4.97 -2.39
CA LEU A 131 -9.99 -4.47 -1.47
C LEU A 131 -8.82 -3.92 -2.26
N LEU A 132 -8.40 -2.69 -1.94
CA LEU A 132 -7.18 -2.13 -2.49
C LEU A 132 -5.98 -2.72 -1.76
N CYS A 133 -4.80 -2.65 -2.34
CA CYS A 133 -3.59 -3.10 -1.67
C CYS A 133 -2.37 -2.24 -1.99
N LEU A 134 -1.45 -2.22 -1.03
CA LEU A 134 -0.05 -1.88 -1.28
C LEU A 134 0.77 -3.18 -1.32
N THR A 135 1.49 -3.40 -2.40
CA THR A 135 2.43 -4.52 -2.53
C THR A 135 3.64 -4.30 -1.61
N LEU A 136 3.94 -5.28 -0.77
CA LEU A 136 5.00 -5.20 0.25
C LEU A 136 6.28 -5.93 -0.14
N SER A 137 6.22 -6.83 -1.13
CA SER A 137 7.37 -7.63 -1.58
C SER A 137 7.45 -7.72 -3.09
N ASP A 138 8.61 -8.11 -3.61
CA ASP A 138 8.85 -8.37 -5.03
C ASP A 138 8.19 -9.66 -5.55
N GLN A 139 7.64 -10.48 -4.65
CA GLN A 139 6.84 -11.65 -4.98
C GLN A 139 5.35 -11.34 -5.06
N ALA A 140 4.91 -10.16 -4.60
CA ALA A 140 3.51 -9.75 -4.59
C ALA A 140 3.03 -9.42 -6.00
N GLU A 141 2.04 -10.16 -6.49
CA GLU A 141 1.43 -9.93 -7.78
C GLU A 141 0.46 -8.72 -7.72
N PRO A 142 0.61 -7.71 -8.58
CA PRO A 142 -0.37 -6.64 -8.68
C PRO A 142 -1.71 -7.15 -9.24
N GLY A 143 -2.84 -6.57 -8.81
CA GLY A 143 -4.14 -6.80 -9.44
C GLY A 143 -4.29 -6.11 -10.81
N LEU A 144 -3.62 -4.98 -11.00
CA LEU A 144 -3.72 -4.09 -12.17
C LEU A 144 -2.57 -4.26 -13.17
N TRP A 145 -2.28 -5.48 -13.63
CA TRP A 145 -1.16 -5.76 -14.56
C TRP A 145 -1.13 -4.89 -15.84
N TRP A 146 -2.28 -4.39 -16.27
CA TRP A 146 -2.46 -3.64 -17.53
C TRP A 146 -2.28 -2.12 -17.37
N TRP A 147 -2.09 -1.62 -16.15
CA TRP A 147 -1.90 -0.18 -15.88
C TRP A 147 -0.52 0.12 -15.31
N ASP A 148 0.21 1.01 -15.99
CA ASP A 148 1.52 1.57 -15.58
C ASP A 148 1.46 3.09 -15.42
N GLY A 149 0.48 3.60 -14.66
CA GLY A 149 0.44 5.04 -14.36
C GLY A 149 1.45 5.42 -13.28
N ASP A 150 2.11 6.56 -13.43
CA ASP A 150 3.06 7.09 -12.42
C ASP A 150 2.44 7.34 -11.03
N ALA A 151 1.10 7.44 -10.99
CA ALA A 151 0.34 7.59 -9.75
C ALA A 151 0.21 6.28 -8.96
N LEU A 152 0.38 5.11 -9.59
CA LEU A 152 0.16 3.81 -8.96
C LEU A 152 1.34 3.41 -8.08
N LEU A 153 1.10 3.24 -6.78
CA LEU A 153 2.12 2.88 -5.79
C LEU A 153 2.46 1.40 -5.89
N ARG A 154 3.62 1.10 -6.46
CA ARG A 154 4.21 -0.23 -6.55
C ARG A 154 5.65 -0.17 -6.04
N PRO A 155 5.86 -0.16 -4.71
CA PRO A 155 7.19 -0.11 -4.12
C PRO A 155 8.12 -1.21 -4.66
N TYR A 156 7.49 -2.35 -4.92
CA TYR A 156 8.06 -3.51 -5.55
C TYR A 156 7.21 -3.86 -6.77
N SER A 157 7.86 -4.28 -7.85
CA SER A 157 7.17 -4.78 -9.03
C SER A 157 7.54 -6.25 -9.19
N ALA A 158 6.56 -7.14 -9.01
CA ALA A 158 6.74 -8.52 -9.38
C ALA A 158 7.06 -8.63 -10.88
N PRO A 159 7.88 -9.62 -11.28
CA PRO A 159 8.11 -9.90 -12.69
C PRO A 159 6.77 -10.13 -13.38
N ARG A 160 6.54 -9.46 -14.53
CA ARG A 160 5.34 -9.72 -15.33
C ARG A 160 5.30 -11.18 -15.75
N PRO A 161 4.18 -11.89 -15.57
CA PRO A 161 4.03 -13.22 -16.13
C PRO A 161 4.23 -13.14 -17.63
N ALA A 162 4.98 -14.10 -18.19
CA ALA A 162 5.14 -14.21 -19.62
C ALA A 162 3.74 -14.29 -20.26
N THR A 163 3.43 -13.35 -21.15
CA THR A 163 2.14 -13.33 -21.83
C THR A 163 1.98 -14.68 -22.54
N PRO A 164 0.92 -15.47 -22.26
CA PRO A 164 0.71 -16.68 -23.02
C PRO A 164 0.46 -16.26 -24.47
N HIS A 165 1.40 -16.63 -25.36
CA HIS A 165 1.17 -16.55 -26.80
C HIS A 165 0.04 -17.52 -27.12
N ASN A 166 -1.17 -16.97 -27.33
CA ASN A 166 -2.25 -17.67 -28.04
C ASN A 166 -2.01 -17.60 -29.54
#